data_AF-A0A496W485-F1
#
_entry.id   AF-A0A496W485-F1
#
_cell.length_a   1.000
_cell.length_b   1.000
_cell.length_c   1.000
_cell.angle_alpha   90.00
_cell.angle_beta   90.00
_cell.angle_gamma   90.00
#
_symmetry.space_group_name_H-M   'P 1'
#
loop_
_entity.id
_entity.type
_entity.pdbx_description
1 polymer ?
#
loop_
_entity_poly.entity_id
_entity_poly.type
_entity_poly.pdbx_seq_one_letter_code
_entity_poly.pdbx_strand_id
1 'polypeptide(L)'
;MIIPLYLLLFFVLFHSANAIAQPCWADLKASSAPRTFILAMGANTGHLKKANDDAQSFADAIQKRFQVPSSQKCVLTDITFSDFRWNLKKLLPLVRVQDTVFIYFSGHGTTG
;
A
#
# COMPACT_ATOMS: atom_id res chain seq x y z
N MET A 1 -24.82 -34.38 -21.22
CA MET A 1 -23.75 -33.43 -21.60
C MET A 1 -22.87 -33.27 -20.36
N ILE A 2 -21.73 -33.97 -20.31
CA ILE A 2 -20.88 -34.07 -19.11
C ILE A 2 -19.82 -32.96 -19.22
N ILE A 3 -19.89 -31.95 -18.35
CA ILE A 3 -18.85 -30.93 -18.25
C ILE A 3 -17.63 -31.60 -17.60
N PRO A 4 -16.44 -31.61 -18.24
CA PRO A 4 -15.26 -32.27 -17.68
C PRO A 4 -14.82 -31.59 -16.38
N LEU A 5 -14.61 -32.37 -15.32
CA LEU A 5 -14.18 -31.92 -13.98
C LEU A 5 -12.92 -31.03 -14.00
N TYR A 6 -12.09 -31.16 -15.03
CA TYR A 6 -10.87 -30.36 -15.23
C TYR A 6 -11.12 -28.87 -15.52
N LEU A 7 -12.28 -28.53 -16.11
CA LEU A 7 -12.65 -27.13 -16.38
C LEU A 7 -13.03 -26.37 -15.11
N LEU A 8 -13.55 -27.06 -14.09
CA LEU A 8 -13.82 -26.49 -12.77
C LEU A 8 -12.52 -26.21 -11.99
N LEU A 9 -11.51 -27.08 -12.09
CA LEU A 9 -10.21 -26.85 -11.46
C LEU A 9 -9.45 -25.66 -12.07
N PHE A 10 -9.60 -25.42 -13.38
CA PHE A 10 -8.94 -24.28 -14.03
C PHE A 10 -9.49 -22.93 -13.56
N PHE A 11 -10.78 -22.85 -13.21
CA PHE A 11 -11.38 -21.63 -12.66
C PHE A 11 -10.99 -21.38 -11.18
N VAL A 12 -10.69 -22.43 -10.42
CA VAL A 12 -10.29 -22.30 -9.00
C VAL A 12 -8.81 -21.91 -8.87
N LEU A 13 -7.96 -22.29 -9.82
CA LEU A 13 -6.52 -21.98 -9.78
C LEU A 13 -6.15 -20.55 -10.19
N PHE A 14 -7.04 -19.80 -10.86
CA PHE A 14 -6.79 -18.39 -11.24
C PHE A 14 -7.45 -17.36 -10.31
N HIS A 15 -8.15 -17.78 -9.24
CA HIS A 15 -8.76 -16.85 -8.28
C HIS A 15 -7.89 -16.51 -7.07
N SER A 16 -6.65 -16.98 -7.03
CA SER A 16 -5.76 -16.72 -5.90
C SER A 16 -4.76 -15.61 -6.23
N ALA A 17 -4.87 -14.51 -5.49
CA ALA A 17 -3.95 -13.35 -5.41
C ALA A 17 -4.35 -12.05 -6.12
N ASN A 18 -5.64 -11.76 -6.32
CA ASN A 18 -6.07 -10.36 -6.21
C ASN A 18 -6.42 -10.13 -4.74
N ALA A 19 -5.38 -9.98 -3.90
CA ALA A 19 -5.55 -9.28 -2.64
C ALA A 19 -6.03 -7.88 -3.03
N ILE A 20 -7.34 -7.65 -2.94
CA ILE A 20 -7.93 -6.33 -3.11
C ILE A 20 -7.26 -5.50 -2.02
N ALA A 21 -6.23 -4.74 -2.39
CA ALA A 21 -5.60 -3.79 -1.50
C ALA A 21 -6.74 -2.92 -0.98
N GLN A 22 -7.02 -2.99 0.33
CA GLN A 22 -8.04 -2.11 0.89
C GLN A 22 -7.66 -0.69 0.48
N PRO A 23 -8.58 0.08 -0.13
CA PRO A 23 -8.27 1.42 -0.58
C PRO A 23 -7.79 2.20 0.64
N CYS A 24 -6.54 2.64 0.59
CA CYS A 24 -5.96 3.37 1.69
C CYS A 24 -6.87 4.54 2.06
N TRP A 25 -7.02 4.76 3.36
CA TRP A 25 -7.73 5.91 3.94
C TRP A 25 -9.25 5.92 3.82
N ALA A 26 -9.90 4.86 3.31
CA ALA A 26 -11.34 4.84 3.06
C ALA A 26 -12.19 5.15 4.31
N ASP A 27 -11.75 4.72 5.49
CA ASP A 27 -12.48 4.89 6.75
C ASP A 27 -11.99 6.07 7.61
N LEU A 28 -11.02 6.86 7.11
CA LEU A 28 -10.48 7.97 7.87
C LEU A 28 -11.37 9.22 7.74
N LYS A 29 -11.95 9.61 8.87
CA LYS A 29 -12.60 10.92 9.01
C LYS A 29 -11.57 11.99 9.37
N ALA A 30 -11.91 13.25 9.12
CA ALA A 30 -11.17 14.37 9.67
C ALA A 30 -11.21 14.30 11.20
N SER A 31 -10.07 14.56 11.85
CA SER A 31 -9.94 14.62 13.31
C SER A 31 -9.41 15.99 13.70
N SER A 32 -9.74 16.46 14.90
CA SER A 32 -9.17 17.68 15.48
C SER A 32 -7.82 17.44 16.16
N ALA A 33 -7.53 16.22 16.62
CA ALA A 33 -6.28 15.85 17.28
C ALA A 33 -5.15 15.57 16.26
N PRO A 34 -3.88 15.95 16.55
CA PRO A 34 -2.74 15.62 15.69
C PRO A 34 -2.67 14.12 15.38
N ARG A 35 -2.35 13.78 14.14
CA ARG A 35 -2.25 12.40 13.65
C ARG A 35 -0.89 12.11 13.04
N THR A 36 -0.58 10.83 12.91
CA THR A 36 0.65 10.36 12.24
C THR A 36 0.27 9.37 11.17
N PHE A 37 0.61 9.68 9.92
CA PHE A 37 0.31 8.84 8.77
C PHE A 37 1.57 8.16 8.26
N ILE A 38 1.42 6.93 7.75
CA ILE A 38 2.48 6.18 7.09
C ILE A 38 2.00 5.79 5.71
N LEU A 39 2.66 6.29 4.67
CA LEU A 39 2.50 5.85 3.29
C LEU A 39 3.82 5.21 2.85
N ALA A 40 3.89 3.88 2.90
CA ALA A 40 5.06 3.12 2.49
C ALA A 40 4.76 2.34 1.21
N MET A 41 5.66 2.41 0.24
CA MET A 41 5.42 1.91 -1.11
C MET A 41 6.63 1.14 -1.61
N GLY A 42 6.39 -0.04 -2.16
CA GLY A 42 7.40 -0.87 -2.81
C GLY A 42 7.05 -1.11 -4.27
N ALA A 43 8.07 -1.23 -5.12
CA ALA A 43 7.91 -1.63 -6.51
C ALA A 43 8.98 -2.67 -6.88
N ASN A 44 8.63 -3.96 -6.80
CA ASN A 44 9.52 -5.00 -7.34
C ASN A 44 9.46 -4.98 -8.86
N THR A 45 10.55 -4.56 -9.49
CA THR A 45 10.66 -4.42 -10.94
C THR A 45 11.98 -5.01 -11.41
N GLY A 46 11.97 -5.71 -12.56
CA GLY A 46 13.16 -6.39 -13.08
C GLY A 46 13.81 -7.31 -12.03
N HIS A 47 15.04 -6.97 -11.65
CA HIS A 47 15.85 -7.73 -10.68
C HIS A 47 15.62 -7.33 -9.22
N LEU A 48 14.90 -6.23 -8.93
CA LEU A 48 14.55 -5.86 -7.55
C LEU A 48 13.40 -6.75 -7.05
N LYS A 49 13.69 -7.56 -6.03
CA LYS A 49 12.73 -8.52 -5.43
C LYS A 49 12.37 -8.21 -3.98
N LYS A 50 12.97 -7.17 -3.40
CA LYS A 50 12.88 -6.86 -1.96
C LYS A 50 12.30 -5.48 -1.64
N ALA A 51 11.91 -4.71 -2.65
CA ALA A 51 11.35 -3.38 -2.45
C ALA A 51 10.03 -3.40 -1.67
N ASN A 52 9.19 -4.41 -1.89
CA ASN A 52 7.97 -4.60 -1.10
C ASN A 52 8.26 -4.93 0.36
N ASP A 53 9.27 -5.79 0.61
CA ASP A 53 9.71 -6.16 1.96
C ASP A 53 10.28 -4.93 2.69
N ASP A 54 11.03 -4.08 1.99
CA ASP A 54 11.56 -2.83 2.53
C ASP A 54 10.43 -1.88 2.97
N ALA A 55 9.41 -1.71 2.11
CA ALA A 55 8.27 -0.84 2.39
C ALA A 55 7.48 -1.33 3.62
N GLN A 56 7.25 -2.64 3.72
CA GLN A 56 6.61 -3.25 4.89
C GLN A 56 7.46 -3.05 6.15
N SER A 57 8.76 -3.34 6.07
CA SER A 57 9.69 -3.22 7.21
C SER A 57 9.79 -1.79 7.72
N PHE A 58 9.85 -0.81 6.82
CA PHE A 58 9.81 0.60 7.18
C PHE A 58 8.50 0.95 7.91
N ALA A 59 7.37 0.56 7.33
CA ALA A 59 6.07 0.88 7.89
C ALA A 59 5.89 0.29 9.29
N ASP A 60 6.34 -0.95 9.51
CA ASP A 60 6.26 -1.60 10.81
C ASP A 60 7.18 -0.95 11.84
N ALA A 61 8.38 -0.53 11.45
CA ALA A 61 9.30 0.18 12.33
C ALA A 61 8.72 1.54 12.77
N ILE A 62 8.18 2.33 11.84
CA ILE A 62 7.55 3.62 12.14
C ILE A 62 6.27 3.44 12.95
N GLN A 63 5.44 2.46 12.58
CA GLN A 63 4.21 2.16 13.31
C GLN A 63 4.52 1.86 14.77
N LYS A 64 5.52 1.01 15.04
CA LYS A 64 5.95 0.67 16.39
C LYS A 64 6.53 1.88 17.13
N ARG A 65 7.36 2.69 16.48
CA ARG A 65 8.06 3.82 17.11
C ARG A 65 7.13 4.96 17.53
N PHE A 66 6.09 5.21 16.73
CA PHE A 66 5.16 6.33 16.91
C PHE A 66 3.74 5.88 17.30
N GLN A 67 3.54 4.59 17.54
CA GLN A 67 2.25 4.00 17.93
C GLN A 67 1.12 4.34 16.95
N VAL A 68 1.42 4.28 15.64
CA VAL A 68 0.47 4.67 14.59
C VAL A 68 -0.67 3.66 14.51
N PRO A 69 -1.95 4.09 14.58
CA PRO A 69 -3.08 3.18 14.37
C PRO A 69 -3.04 2.55 12.99
N SER A 70 -3.44 1.29 12.85
CA SER A 70 -3.43 0.59 11.56
C SER A 70 -4.25 1.32 10.48
N SER A 71 -5.30 2.04 10.87
CA SER A 71 -6.09 2.86 9.92
C SER A 71 -5.32 4.05 9.32
N GLN A 72 -4.19 4.44 9.93
CA GLN A 72 -3.29 5.51 9.47
C GLN A 72 -2.00 4.94 8.82
N LYS A 73 -1.93 3.62 8.63
CA LYS A 73 -0.83 2.94 7.92
C LYS A 73 -1.33 2.40 6.58
N CYS A 74 -0.67 2.80 5.51
CA CYS A 74 -0.89 2.31 4.16
C CYS A 74 0.44 1.74 3.65
N VAL A 75 0.46 0.44 3.36
CA VAL A 75 1.58 -0.24 2.71
C VAL A 75 1.09 -0.72 1.36
N LEU A 76 1.78 -0.34 0.29
CA LEU A 76 1.44 -0.69 -1.07
C LEU A 76 2.61 -1.42 -1.72
N THR A 77 2.31 -2.48 -2.46
CA THR A 77 3.29 -3.36 -3.09
C THR A 77 3.14 -3.31 -4.60
N ASP A 78 4.27 -3.46 -5.32
CA ASP A 78 4.33 -3.46 -6.78
C ASP A 78 3.65 -2.26 -7.43
N ILE A 79 3.84 -1.09 -6.82
CA ILE A 79 3.13 0.12 -7.23
C ILE A 79 3.67 0.71 -8.53
N THR A 80 2.76 1.32 -9.29
CA THR A 80 3.08 2.20 -10.41
C THR A 80 3.18 3.66 -9.98
N PHE A 81 3.66 4.54 -10.87
CA PHE A 81 3.62 5.98 -10.64
C PHE A 81 2.19 6.54 -10.50
N SER A 82 1.21 5.96 -11.21
CA SER A 82 -0.20 6.32 -11.05
C SER A 82 -0.72 6.01 -9.64
N ASP A 83 -0.33 4.87 -9.08
CA ASP A 83 -0.73 4.48 -7.73
C ASP A 83 -0.16 5.43 -6.69
N PHE A 84 1.12 5.82 -6.84
CA PHE A 84 1.76 6.84 -6.00
C PHE A 84 0.96 8.14 -6.00
N ARG A 85 0.67 8.68 -7.20
CA ARG A 85 -0.06 9.96 -7.34
C ARG A 85 -1.47 9.88 -6.78
N TRP A 86 -2.17 8.77 -7.03
CA TRP A 86 -3.51 8.55 -6.53
C TRP A 86 -3.55 8.55 -5.00
N ASN A 87 -2.66 7.80 -4.36
CA ASN A 87 -2.62 7.69 -2.90
C ASN A 87 -2.21 9.00 -2.23
N LEU A 88 -1.27 9.74 -2.82
CA LEU A 88 -0.92 11.07 -2.33
C LEU A 88 -2.11 12.03 -2.44
N LYS A 89 -2.82 12.01 -3.57
CA LYS A 89 -4.04 12.83 -3.76
C LYS A 89 -5.13 12.51 -2.74
N LYS A 90 -5.29 11.24 -2.35
CA LYS A 90 -6.26 10.82 -1.33
C LYS A 90 -5.83 11.18 0.10
N LEU A 91 -4.53 11.22 0.36
CA LEU A 91 -3.99 11.59 1.67
C LEU A 91 -4.08 13.11 1.94
N LEU A 92 -3.82 13.95 0.93
CA LEU A 92 -3.82 15.41 1.04
C LEU A 92 -5.02 16.00 1.82
N PRO A 93 -6.29 15.66 1.53
CA PRO A 93 -7.43 16.23 2.26
C PRO A 93 -7.56 15.77 3.72
N LEU A 94 -6.80 14.76 4.15
CA LEU A 94 -6.84 14.21 5.50
C LEU A 94 -5.77 14.83 6.41
N VAL A 95 -4.69 15.35 5.83
CA VAL A 95 -3.53 15.85 6.58
C VAL A 95 -3.74 17.32 6.92
N ARG A 96 -3.37 17.70 8.14
CA ARG A 96 -3.36 19.08 8.64
C ARG A 96 -1.96 19.51 9.04
N VAL A 97 -1.74 20.80 9.25
CA VAL A 97 -0.43 21.40 9.56
C VAL A 97 0.27 20.75 10.77
N GLN A 98 -0.51 20.32 11.77
CA GLN A 98 -0.02 19.66 12.99
C GLN A 98 0.18 18.15 12.86
N ASP A 99 -0.23 17.55 11.74
CA ASP A 99 -0.08 16.11 11.53
C ASP A 99 1.34 15.79 11.04
N THR A 100 1.80 14.58 11.31
CA THR A 100 3.07 14.05 10.80
C THR A 100 2.78 13.05 9.69
N VAL A 101 3.54 13.11 8.59
CA VAL A 101 3.40 12.17 7.48
C VAL A 101 4.76 11.57 7.14
N PHE A 102 4.86 10.25 7.25
CA PHE A 102 6.00 9.49 6.76
C PHE A 102 5.68 8.94 5.37
N ILE A 103 6.46 9.33 4.36
CA ILE A 103 6.36 8.82 3.00
C ILE A 103 7.64 8.05 2.69
N TYR A 104 7.51 6.80 2.25
CA TYR A 104 8.63 5.95 1.89
C TYR A 104 8.36 5.25 0.56
N PHE A 105 9.39 5.20 -0.29
CA PHE A 105 9.38 4.47 -1.55
C PHE A 105 10.66 3.65 -1.68
N SER A 106 10.54 2.36 -2.02
CA SER A 106 11.63 1.49 -2.46
C SER A 106 11.33 1.00 -3.88
N GLY A 107 12.31 1.08 -4.78
CA GLY A 107 12.18 0.72 -6.19
C GLY A 107 13.28 1.32 -7.06
N HIS A 108 13.18 1.15 -8.37
CA HIS A 108 14.11 1.78 -9.31
C HIS A 108 13.89 3.30 -9.37
N GLY A 109 14.99 4.06 -9.30
CA GLY A 109 15.03 5.48 -9.63
C GLY A 109 15.75 5.70 -10.96
N THR A 110 15.32 6.70 -11.71
CA THR A 110 16.05 7.20 -12.88
C THR A 110 16.14 8.71 -12.76
N THR A 111 17.25 9.29 -13.22
CA THR A 111 17.34 10.73 -13.47
C THR A 111 16.69 11.01 -14.82
N GLY A 112 15.77 11.98 -14.86
CA GLY A 112 15.21 12.52 -16.10
C GLY A 112 16.01 13.70 -16.62
#